data_AF-A0A2G2YJI3-F1
#
_entry.id   AF-A0A2G2YJI3-F1
#
_cell.length_a   1.000
_cell.length_b   1.000
_cell.length_c   1.000
_cell.angle_alpha   90.00
_cell.angle_beta   90.00
_cell.angle_gamma   90.00
#
_symmetry.space_group_name_H-M   'P 1'
#
loop_
_entity.id
_entity.type
_entity.pdbx_description
1 polymer ?
#
loop_
_entity_poly.entity_id
_entity_poly.type
_entity_poly.pdbx_seq_one_letter_code
_entity_poly.pdbx_strand_id
1 'polypeptide(L)'
;MIRMPQFNFTRTFKSLANKQHPMDVPLNITTNLLFAFSMNTLPCQNESCSGPNGDRFAVSMNNTSFVLTRIDILGAYYKNIKGLYRDEFPSFLQFNFNFIGDSLPMELQRPDQRTQVHVLEYGTNIEIVLQGTSLLGGIDHPIHLHGYSFYVVGLGLGNFDKDKDLFQYNLVDPPLQSTIAIVRNGWATIRFKVDNPGVWFIHCHFQRRIQDPNSLGAK
;
A
#
# COMPACT_ATOMS: atom_id res chain seq x y z
N MET A 1 -13.38 12.58 21.21
CA MET A 1 -13.72 11.80 20.00
C MET A 1 -13.46 12.69 18.80
N ILE A 2 -12.29 12.57 18.16
CA ILE A 2 -11.97 13.35 16.95
C ILE A 2 -12.88 12.81 15.85
N ARG A 3 -13.90 13.58 15.45
CA ARG A 3 -14.70 13.25 14.26
C ARG A 3 -13.76 13.35 13.07
N MET A 4 -13.57 12.27 12.32
CA MET A 4 -12.93 12.28 11.00
C MET A 4 -14.04 12.22 9.94
N PRO A 5 -14.62 13.37 9.51
CA PRO A 5 -15.81 13.39 8.66
C PRO A 5 -15.53 12.72 7.31
N GLN A 6 -14.31 12.88 6.79
CA GLN A 6 -13.86 12.27 5.55
C GLN A 6 -13.83 10.73 5.64
N PHE A 7 -13.31 10.16 6.73
CA PHE A 7 -13.30 8.72 6.94
C PHE A 7 -14.72 8.14 6.98
N ASN A 8 -15.60 8.78 7.76
CA ASN A 8 -16.99 8.36 7.87
C ASN A 8 -17.74 8.46 6.54
N PHE A 9 -17.48 9.51 5.76
CA PHE A 9 -18.06 9.67 4.42
C PHE A 9 -17.55 8.59 3.45
N THR A 10 -16.25 8.31 3.43
CA THR A 10 -15.67 7.29 2.54
C THR A 10 -16.26 5.90 2.80
N ARG A 11 -16.60 5.59 4.06
CA ARG A 11 -17.26 4.34 4.44
C ARG A 11 -18.69 4.18 3.92
N THR A 12 -19.35 5.25 3.47
CA THR A 12 -20.70 5.15 2.92
C THR A 12 -20.72 4.82 1.43
N PHE A 13 -19.56 4.80 0.77
CA PHE A 13 -19.47 4.47 -0.64
C PHE A 13 -19.89 3.04 -0.90
N LYS A 14 -20.72 2.89 -1.92
CA LYS A 14 -21.28 1.63 -2.39
C LYS A 14 -21.33 1.64 -3.90
N SER A 15 -21.20 0.47 -4.49
CA SER A 15 -21.48 0.27 -5.90
C SER A 15 -22.99 0.19 -6.16
N LEU A 16 -23.40 0.37 -7.42
CA LEU A 16 -24.82 0.29 -7.80
C LEU A 16 -25.41 -1.13 -7.67
N ALA A 17 -24.58 -2.16 -7.81
CA ALA A 17 -24.89 -3.55 -7.43
C ALA A 17 -26.22 -4.11 -7.99
N ASN A 18 -26.54 -3.81 -9.26
CA ASN A 18 -27.83 -4.18 -9.86
C ASN A 18 -27.63 -4.92 -11.19
N LYS A 19 -28.73 -5.37 -11.81
CA LYS A 19 -28.68 -6.16 -13.05
C LYS A 19 -27.97 -5.42 -14.20
N GLN A 20 -28.06 -4.09 -14.24
CA GLN A 20 -27.41 -3.25 -15.25
C GLN A 20 -25.93 -2.98 -14.93
N HIS A 21 -25.54 -3.09 -13.66
CA HIS A 21 -24.18 -2.88 -13.15
C HIS A 21 -23.79 -4.07 -12.27
N PRO A 22 -23.59 -5.26 -12.88
CA PRO A 22 -23.23 -6.46 -12.13
C PRO A 22 -21.86 -6.29 -11.48
N MET A 23 -21.63 -7.04 -10.40
CA MET A 23 -20.35 -7.08 -9.71
C MET A 23 -19.88 -8.50 -9.53
N ASP A 24 -18.57 -8.65 -9.49
CA ASP A 24 -17.88 -9.91 -9.30
C ASP A 24 -16.87 -9.76 -8.15
N VAL A 25 -17.39 -9.52 -6.95
CA VAL A 25 -16.56 -9.39 -5.75
C VAL A 25 -15.95 -10.75 -5.44
N PRO A 26 -14.62 -10.91 -5.41
CA PRO A 26 -14.01 -12.20 -5.09
C PRO A 26 -14.37 -12.65 -3.67
N LEU A 27 -15.09 -13.77 -3.56
CA LEU A 27 -15.51 -14.33 -2.27
C LEU A 27 -14.54 -15.38 -1.74
N ASN A 28 -14.00 -16.22 -2.62
CA ASN A 28 -13.03 -17.25 -2.27
C ASN A 28 -11.61 -16.72 -2.50
N ILE A 29 -10.99 -16.23 -1.43
CA ILE A 29 -9.64 -15.64 -1.46
C ILE A 29 -8.59 -16.73 -1.36
N THR A 30 -7.70 -16.79 -2.35
CA THR A 30 -6.61 -17.76 -2.42
C THR A 30 -5.28 -17.19 -1.92
N THR A 31 -5.14 -15.86 -1.91
CA THR A 31 -3.93 -15.17 -1.47
C THR A 31 -4.29 -13.98 -0.61
N ASN A 32 -3.71 -13.91 0.59
CA ASN A 32 -3.86 -12.80 1.51
C ASN A 32 -2.51 -12.11 1.66
N LEU A 33 -2.50 -10.78 1.53
CA LEU A 33 -1.33 -9.94 1.72
C LEU A 33 -1.64 -8.84 2.73
N LEU A 34 -0.62 -8.36 3.43
CA LEU A 34 -0.68 -7.17 4.27
C LEU A 34 0.49 -6.25 3.95
N PHE A 35 0.16 -5.06 3.49
CA PHE A 35 1.12 -4.02 3.13
C PHE A 35 0.98 -2.83 4.08
N ALA A 36 2.02 -2.62 4.90
CA ALA A 36 2.12 -1.48 5.78
C ALA A 36 2.80 -0.31 5.08
N PHE A 37 2.15 0.85 5.10
CA PHE A 37 2.64 2.10 4.52
C PHE A 37 3.13 3.02 5.63
N SER A 38 4.39 3.43 5.51
CA SER A 38 5.07 4.23 6.53
C SER A 38 5.72 5.45 5.94
N MET A 39 5.73 6.52 6.73
CA MET A 39 6.71 7.59 6.56
C MET A 39 8.03 7.19 7.20
N ASN A 40 9.11 7.58 6.52
CA ASN A 40 10.47 7.20 6.84
C ASN A 40 11.43 8.39 6.64
N THR A 41 12.69 8.20 7.03
CA THR A 41 13.78 9.07 6.62
C THR A 41 14.91 8.29 5.95
N LEU A 42 15.64 8.95 5.06
CA LEU A 42 16.87 8.47 4.46
C LEU A 42 17.94 9.55 4.57
N PRO A 43 19.23 9.19 4.73
CA PRO A 43 20.32 10.15 4.73
C PRO A 43 20.33 10.97 3.44
N CYS A 44 20.70 12.24 3.56
CA CYS A 44 20.97 13.09 2.40
C CYS A 44 22.41 12.92 1.92
N GLN A 45 22.58 12.86 0.60
CA GLN A 45 23.90 12.78 0.00
C GLN A 45 24.40 14.18 -0.31
N ASN A 46 25.48 14.58 0.37
CA ASN A 46 26.26 15.80 0.11
C ASN A 46 25.54 17.15 0.29
N GLU A 47 24.32 17.17 0.86
CA GLU A 47 23.56 18.37 1.15
C GLU A 47 22.84 18.26 2.50
N SER A 48 22.51 19.41 3.12
CA SER A 48 21.69 19.48 4.32
C SER A 48 20.20 19.40 3.96
N CYS A 49 19.46 18.48 4.58
CA CYS A 49 18.02 18.37 4.39
C CYS A 49 17.22 18.91 5.59
N SER A 50 15.98 19.30 5.33
CA SER A 50 15.08 19.87 6.34
C SER A 50 14.27 18.83 7.12
N GLY A 51 14.48 17.54 6.87
CA GLY A 51 13.78 16.48 7.59
C GLY A 51 14.39 16.20 8.97
N PRO A 52 13.78 15.27 9.73
CA PRO A 52 14.25 14.90 11.05
C PRO A 52 15.72 14.52 11.03
N ASN A 53 16.50 15.01 12.01
CA ASN A 53 17.94 14.75 12.13
C ASN A 53 18.79 15.15 10.90
N GLY A 54 18.29 16.04 10.04
CA GLY A 54 18.98 16.44 8.81
C GLY A 54 18.84 15.43 7.67
N ASP A 55 18.01 14.39 7.83
CA ASP A 55 17.69 13.41 6.79
C ASP A 55 16.60 13.97 5.85
N ARG A 56 16.39 13.32 4.69
CA ARG A 56 15.23 13.57 3.83
C ARG A 56 14.09 12.63 4.18
N PHE A 57 12.85 13.08 3.96
CA PHE A 57 11.70 12.20 4.06
C PHE A 57 11.72 11.14 2.96
N ALA A 58 11.34 9.93 3.35
CA ALA A 58 11.11 8.79 2.47
C ALA A 58 9.78 8.14 2.85
N VAL A 59 9.38 7.14 2.07
CA VAL A 59 8.23 6.30 2.35
C VAL A 59 8.57 4.87 1.98
N SER A 60 7.92 3.93 2.66
CA SER A 60 8.10 2.50 2.42
C SER A 60 6.78 1.75 2.42
N MET A 61 6.79 0.62 1.73
CA MET A 61 5.78 -0.42 1.82
C MET A 61 6.45 -1.66 2.41
N ASN A 62 5.91 -2.19 3.51
CA ASN A 62 6.53 -3.28 4.28
C ASN A 62 8.02 -3.04 4.62
N ASN A 63 8.35 -1.83 5.10
CA ASN A 63 9.72 -1.39 5.44
C ASN A 63 10.72 -1.40 4.26
N THR A 64 10.23 -1.50 3.02
CA THR A 64 11.05 -1.37 1.80
C THR A 64 10.68 -0.10 1.06
N SER A 65 11.68 0.76 0.84
CA SER A 65 11.56 1.94 -0.01
C SER A 65 12.01 1.60 -1.43
N PHE A 66 11.08 1.70 -2.38
CA PHE A 66 11.33 1.29 -3.76
C PHE A 66 12.36 2.18 -4.45
N VAL A 67 13.34 1.56 -5.09
CA VAL A 67 14.36 2.25 -5.89
C VAL A 67 14.06 2.05 -7.37
N LEU A 68 13.89 3.16 -8.10
CA LEU A 68 13.75 3.11 -9.55
C LEU A 68 15.04 2.58 -10.19
N THR A 69 14.86 1.72 -11.18
CA THR A 69 15.94 1.18 -12.00
C THR A 69 16.05 1.92 -13.33
N ARG A 70 17.23 1.87 -13.95
CA ARG A 70 17.45 2.49 -15.28
C ARG A 70 16.71 1.76 -16.41
N ILE A 71 16.52 0.46 -16.25
CA ILE A 71 15.74 -0.39 -17.15
C ILE A 71 14.39 -0.60 -16.47
N ASP A 72 13.30 -0.48 -17.22
CA ASP A 72 11.96 -0.74 -16.68
C ASP A 72 11.78 -2.22 -16.35
N ILE A 73 11.03 -2.51 -15.28
CA ILE A 73 10.84 -3.88 -14.79
C ILE A 73 10.15 -4.76 -15.83
N LEU A 74 9.19 -4.22 -16.60
CA LEU A 74 8.50 -4.95 -17.65
C LEU A 74 9.47 -5.42 -18.74
N GLY A 75 10.31 -4.52 -19.24
CA GLY A 75 11.34 -4.81 -20.22
C GLY A 75 12.38 -5.80 -19.70
N ALA A 76 12.75 -5.70 -18.43
CA ALA A 76 13.65 -6.66 -17.78
C ALA A 76 13.03 -8.05 -17.64
N TYR A 77 11.76 -8.13 -17.24
CA TYR A 77 10.99 -9.37 -17.16
C TYR A 77 10.92 -10.04 -18.53
N TYR A 78 10.50 -9.29 -19.57
CA TYR A 78 10.31 -9.84 -20.91
C TYR A 78 11.62 -10.30 -21.57
N LYS A 79 12.74 -9.61 -21.26
CA LYS A 79 14.08 -9.95 -21.76
C LYS A 79 14.86 -10.88 -20.83
N ASN A 80 14.27 -11.33 -19.72
CA ASN A 80 14.91 -12.18 -18.71
C ASN A 80 16.25 -11.62 -18.19
N ILE A 81 16.29 -10.30 -17.93
CA ILE A 81 17.48 -9.62 -17.40
C ILE A 81 17.58 -9.88 -15.90
N LYS A 82 18.60 -10.63 -15.49
CA LYS A 82 18.83 -10.99 -14.08
C LYS A 82 19.49 -9.85 -13.28
N GLY A 83 19.20 -9.82 -11.97
CA GLY A 83 19.86 -8.93 -11.01
C GLY A 83 19.32 -7.50 -10.94
N LEU A 84 18.30 -7.15 -11.75
CA LEU A 84 17.69 -5.81 -11.75
C LEU A 84 16.68 -5.61 -10.61
N TYR A 85 15.84 -6.62 -10.37
CA TYR A 85 14.86 -6.65 -9.30
C TYR A 85 14.89 -8.02 -8.63
N ARG A 86 14.28 -8.12 -7.44
CA ARG A 86 14.06 -9.41 -6.75
C ARG A 86 12.56 -9.68 -6.63
N ASP A 87 12.16 -10.93 -6.77
CA ASP A 87 10.79 -11.44 -6.63
C ASP A 87 10.41 -11.78 -5.18
N GLU A 88 11.16 -11.23 -4.21
CA GLU A 88 11.06 -11.53 -2.78
C GLU A 88 10.33 -10.42 -2.00
N PHE A 89 9.46 -9.62 -2.63
CA PHE A 89 8.71 -8.61 -1.89
C PHE A 89 7.80 -9.31 -0.85
N PRO A 90 7.88 -8.95 0.44
CA PRO A 90 7.24 -9.74 1.49
C PRO A 90 5.72 -9.57 1.50
N SER A 91 4.99 -10.69 1.56
CA SER A 91 3.51 -10.71 1.66
C SER A 91 2.97 -10.09 2.94
N PHE A 92 3.76 -10.15 4.02
CA PHE A 92 3.43 -9.60 5.34
C PHE A 92 4.68 -8.93 5.90
N LEU A 93 4.52 -8.02 6.85
CA LEU A 93 5.67 -7.52 7.60
C LEU A 93 6.36 -8.66 8.37
N GLN A 94 7.69 -8.63 8.38
CA GLN A 94 8.52 -9.62 9.08
C GLN A 94 8.42 -9.53 10.61
N PHE A 95 7.85 -8.45 11.13
CA PHE A 95 7.66 -8.21 12.57
C PHE A 95 6.23 -7.73 12.82
N ASN A 96 5.49 -8.45 13.67
CA ASN A 96 4.20 -7.97 14.18
C ASN A 96 4.47 -6.99 15.33
N PHE A 97 4.16 -5.72 15.11
CA PHE A 97 4.21 -4.69 16.13
C PHE A 97 2.95 -3.83 16.08
N ASN A 98 2.71 -3.05 17.12
CA ASN A 98 1.61 -2.09 17.13
C ASN A 98 1.90 -0.96 16.13
N PHE A 99 1.35 -1.01 14.92
CA PHE A 99 1.61 -0.04 13.84
C PHE A 99 1.26 1.40 14.19
N ILE A 100 0.44 1.58 15.21
CA ILE A 100 -0.09 2.88 15.65
C ILE A 100 0.37 3.28 17.05
N GLY A 101 1.41 2.62 17.59
CA GLY A 101 1.95 2.94 18.90
C GLY A 101 2.51 4.37 18.99
N ASP A 102 2.51 4.94 20.19
CA ASP A 102 3.06 6.27 20.48
C ASP A 102 4.59 6.31 20.33
N SER A 103 5.25 5.17 20.52
CA SER A 103 6.69 4.98 20.30
C SER A 103 6.91 3.73 19.44
N LEU A 104 7.37 3.95 18.21
CA LEU A 104 7.78 2.89 17.30
C LEU A 104 9.31 2.73 17.33
N PRO A 105 9.84 1.51 17.09
CA PRO A 105 11.27 1.26 17.01
C PRO A 105 11.97 2.24 16.06
N MET A 106 13.09 2.82 16.52
CA MET A 106 13.87 3.80 15.75
C MET A 106 14.39 3.20 14.44
N GLU A 107 14.67 1.90 14.45
CA GLU A 107 15.13 1.11 13.31
C GLU A 107 14.14 1.15 12.16
N LEU A 108 12.83 1.22 12.44
CA LEU A 108 11.81 1.33 11.41
C LEU A 108 11.76 2.69 10.74
N GLN A 109 12.39 3.73 11.31
CA GLN A 109 12.45 5.04 10.64
C GLN A 109 13.29 4.96 9.37
N ARG A 110 14.27 4.05 9.30
CA ARG A 110 15.12 3.83 8.13
C ARG A 110 14.75 2.54 7.40
N PRO A 111 14.09 2.64 6.24
CA PRO A 111 13.67 1.48 5.49
C PRO A 111 14.82 0.95 4.64
N ASP A 112 14.71 -0.32 4.27
CA ASP A 112 15.60 -0.91 3.28
C ASP A 112 15.32 -0.30 1.91
N GLN A 113 16.37 0.11 1.19
CA GLN A 113 16.23 0.59 -0.19
C GLN A 113 16.45 -0.56 -1.17
N ARG A 114 15.38 -1.06 -1.80
CA ARG A 114 15.44 -2.21 -2.72
C ARG A 114 14.47 -2.04 -3.90
N THR A 115 14.78 -2.71 -5.01
CA THR A 115 13.84 -2.91 -6.12
C THR A 115 13.28 -4.33 -6.02
N GLN A 116 12.10 -4.47 -5.42
CA GLN A 116 11.44 -5.75 -5.21
C GLN A 116 10.07 -5.77 -5.86
N VAL A 117 9.64 -6.94 -6.30
CA VAL A 117 8.32 -7.20 -6.90
C VAL A 117 7.65 -8.36 -6.18
N HIS A 118 6.32 -8.40 -6.25
CA HIS A 118 5.52 -9.53 -5.80
C HIS A 118 4.92 -10.21 -7.04
N VAL A 119 5.35 -11.44 -7.33
CA VAL A 119 4.84 -12.20 -8.48
C VAL A 119 3.59 -12.95 -8.07
N LEU A 120 2.52 -12.81 -8.85
CA LEU A 120 1.22 -13.43 -8.61
C LEU A 120 0.81 -14.25 -9.83
N GLU A 121 0.21 -15.40 -9.58
CA GLU A 121 -0.31 -16.27 -10.63
C GLU A 121 -1.59 -15.69 -11.24
N TYR A 122 -1.77 -15.94 -12.54
CA TYR A 122 -2.99 -15.56 -13.23
C TYR A 122 -4.20 -16.34 -12.70
N GLY A 123 -5.32 -15.66 -12.52
CA GLY A 123 -6.58 -16.20 -12.01
C GLY A 123 -6.69 -16.21 -10.47
N THR A 124 -5.64 -15.82 -9.75
CA THR A 124 -5.65 -15.73 -8.28
C THR A 124 -6.64 -14.68 -7.80
N ASN A 125 -7.45 -15.04 -6.80
CA ASN A 125 -8.29 -14.09 -6.06
C ASN A 125 -7.50 -13.58 -4.86
N ILE A 126 -7.22 -12.28 -4.83
CA ILE A 126 -6.35 -11.68 -3.83
C ILE A 126 -7.10 -10.73 -2.90
N GLU A 127 -6.75 -10.80 -1.62
CA GLU A 127 -7.07 -9.80 -0.62
C GLU A 127 -5.79 -9.11 -0.17
N ILE A 128 -5.79 -7.78 -0.19
CA ILE A 128 -4.69 -6.97 0.35
C ILE A 128 -5.23 -6.09 1.46
N VAL A 129 -4.69 -6.26 2.66
CA VAL A 129 -4.86 -5.33 3.77
C VAL A 129 -3.79 -4.25 3.64
N LEU A 130 -4.23 -3.01 3.47
CA LEU A 130 -3.37 -1.85 3.41
C LEU A 130 -3.41 -1.14 4.76
N GLN A 131 -2.31 -1.17 5.52
CA GLN A 131 -2.21 -0.65 6.88
C GLN A 131 -1.42 0.65 6.91
N GLY A 132 -1.99 1.74 7.41
CA GLY A 132 -1.26 2.97 7.70
C GLY A 132 -0.59 2.92 9.07
N THR A 133 0.62 3.44 9.20
CA THR A 133 1.37 3.49 10.47
C THR A 133 1.41 4.89 11.08
N SER A 134 1.74 4.97 12.38
CA SER A 134 1.99 6.24 13.09
C SER A 134 3.43 6.76 12.93
N LEU A 135 4.28 6.04 12.17
CA LEU A 135 5.71 6.31 12.08
C LEU A 135 5.98 7.72 11.55
N LEU A 136 6.89 8.45 12.23
CA LEU A 136 7.22 9.85 11.95
C LEU A 136 6.01 10.78 11.85
N GLY A 137 5.00 10.53 12.69
CA GLY A 137 3.80 11.34 12.75
C GLY A 137 2.70 10.89 11.80
N GLY A 138 2.94 9.93 10.90
CA GLY A 138 1.97 9.30 10.00
C GLY A 138 1.22 10.27 9.07
N ILE A 139 0.78 9.79 7.92
CA ILE A 139 -0.09 10.57 7.01
C ILE A 139 -1.15 9.67 6.40
N ASP A 140 -2.13 10.30 5.78
CA ASP A 140 -3.06 9.61 4.89
C ASP A 140 -2.33 9.24 3.58
N HIS A 141 -2.53 8.02 3.11
CA HIS A 141 -1.90 7.48 1.91
C HIS A 141 -2.96 7.11 0.86
N PRO A 142 -3.13 7.90 -0.21
CA PRO A 142 -3.93 7.48 -1.36
C PRO A 142 -3.17 6.40 -2.12
N ILE A 143 -3.55 5.12 -1.99
CA ILE A 143 -2.90 4.01 -2.68
C ILE A 143 -3.63 3.73 -3.99
N HIS A 144 -2.87 3.75 -5.08
CA HIS A 144 -3.33 3.49 -6.43
C HIS A 144 -2.70 2.19 -6.95
N LEU A 145 -3.49 1.38 -7.64
CA LEU A 145 -3.04 0.17 -8.32
C LEU A 145 -3.24 0.32 -9.83
N HIS A 146 -2.17 0.12 -10.59
CA HIS A 146 -2.22 0.13 -12.05
C HIS A 146 -2.82 -1.18 -12.57
N GLY A 147 -3.43 -1.13 -13.76
CA GLY A 147 -3.94 -2.32 -14.45
C GLY A 147 -5.21 -2.95 -13.87
N TYR A 148 -5.65 -2.51 -12.70
CA TYR A 148 -6.79 -3.04 -11.98
C TYR A 148 -7.64 -1.93 -11.37
N SER A 149 -8.94 -2.19 -11.32
CA SER A 149 -9.79 -1.67 -10.24
C SER A 149 -9.99 -2.78 -9.21
N PHE A 150 -10.27 -2.40 -7.97
CA PHE A 150 -10.45 -3.31 -6.84
C PHE A 150 -11.69 -2.93 -6.03
N TYR A 151 -12.27 -3.92 -5.36
CA TYR A 151 -13.37 -3.73 -4.43
C TYR A 151 -12.82 -3.35 -3.06
N VAL A 152 -13.21 -2.21 -2.52
CA VAL A 152 -12.90 -1.85 -1.13
C VAL A 152 -13.92 -2.50 -0.21
N VAL A 153 -13.53 -3.61 0.42
CA VAL A 153 -14.45 -4.42 1.22
C VAL A 153 -14.45 -4.05 2.69
N GLY A 154 -13.39 -3.43 3.20
CA GLY A 154 -13.29 -3.05 4.60
C GLY A 154 -12.49 -1.77 4.81
N LEU A 155 -12.87 -1.01 5.84
CA LEU A 155 -12.18 0.19 6.30
C LEU A 155 -12.28 0.26 7.82
N GLY A 156 -11.17 0.55 8.48
CA GLY A 156 -11.13 0.65 9.93
C GLY A 156 -10.06 1.63 10.43
N LEU A 157 -10.18 1.94 11.72
CA LEU A 157 -9.16 2.67 12.47
C LEU A 157 -8.42 1.69 13.37
N GLY A 158 -7.17 1.98 13.67
CA GLY A 158 -6.30 1.11 14.45
C GLY A 158 -5.49 0.15 13.58
N ASN A 159 -5.00 -0.90 14.23
CA ASN A 159 -4.39 -2.03 13.56
C ASN A 159 -5.49 -2.96 13.05
N PHE A 160 -5.34 -3.45 11.84
CA PHE A 160 -6.21 -4.52 11.32
C PHE A 160 -6.16 -5.75 12.23
N ASP A 161 -7.32 -6.22 12.65
CA ASP A 161 -7.53 -7.42 13.45
C ASP A 161 -8.34 -8.42 12.63
N LYS A 162 -7.65 -9.41 12.04
CA LYS A 162 -8.28 -10.43 11.19
C LYS A 162 -9.42 -11.18 11.88
N ASP A 163 -9.39 -11.32 13.21
CA ASP A 163 -10.38 -12.10 13.93
C ASP A 163 -11.64 -11.28 14.25
N LYS A 164 -11.64 -9.97 13.97
CA LYS A 164 -12.77 -9.06 14.22
C LYS A 164 -13.24 -8.33 12.96
N ASP A 165 -12.29 -7.87 12.15
CA ASP A 165 -12.56 -6.93 11.06
C ASP A 165 -13.15 -7.62 9.83
N LEU A 166 -12.85 -8.90 9.61
CA LEU A 166 -13.43 -9.70 8.52
C LEU A 166 -14.97 -9.73 8.58
N PHE A 167 -15.55 -9.71 9.79
CA PHE A 167 -17.00 -9.72 9.98
C PHE A 167 -17.67 -8.38 9.60
N GLN A 168 -16.90 -7.32 9.40
CA GLN A 168 -17.40 -6.00 9.03
C GLN A 168 -17.31 -5.73 7.52
N TYR A 169 -16.85 -6.71 6.73
CA TYR A 169 -16.66 -6.52 5.31
C TYR A 169 -17.98 -6.32 4.57
N ASN A 170 -18.02 -5.34 3.68
CA ASN A 170 -19.05 -5.21 2.68
C ASN A 170 -18.71 -6.13 1.49
N LEU A 171 -19.32 -7.30 1.45
CA LEU A 171 -19.17 -8.26 0.34
C LEU A 171 -20.38 -8.25 -0.61
N VAL A 172 -21.33 -7.34 -0.40
CA VAL A 172 -22.57 -7.25 -1.19
C VAL A 172 -22.46 -6.14 -2.21
N ASP A 173 -22.13 -4.92 -1.77
CA ASP A 173 -22.04 -3.74 -2.63
C ASP A 173 -20.79 -2.86 -2.42
N PRO A 174 -19.58 -3.44 -2.27
CA PRO A 174 -18.37 -2.65 -2.07
C PRO A 174 -18.10 -1.74 -3.29
N PRO A 175 -17.61 -0.51 -3.08
CA PRO A 175 -17.26 0.38 -4.18
C PRO A 175 -16.08 -0.23 -4.97
N LEU A 176 -16.18 -0.15 -6.30
CA LEU A 176 -15.10 -0.51 -7.22
C LEU A 176 -14.26 0.73 -7.53
N GLN A 177 -12.99 0.74 -7.12
CA GLN A 177 -12.10 1.90 -7.21
C GLN A 177 -10.72 1.48 -7.71
N SER A 178 -9.94 2.40 -8.27
CA SER A 178 -8.52 2.19 -8.59
C SER A 178 -7.58 2.85 -7.58
N THR A 179 -8.12 3.71 -6.70
CA THR A 179 -7.38 4.43 -5.68
C THR A 179 -8.20 4.49 -4.39
N ILE A 180 -7.58 4.19 -3.25
CA ILE A 180 -8.19 4.28 -1.92
C ILE A 180 -7.26 5.04 -0.95
N ALA A 181 -7.81 6.00 -0.23
CA ALA A 181 -7.08 6.67 0.84
C ALA A 181 -7.11 5.82 2.11
N ILE A 182 -5.94 5.37 2.54
CA ILE A 182 -5.73 4.82 3.87
C ILE A 182 -5.54 6.00 4.81
N VAL A 183 -6.42 6.16 5.79
CA VAL A 183 -6.24 7.20 6.79
C VAL A 183 -5.05 6.87 7.69
N ARG A 184 -4.38 7.89 8.22
CA ARG A 184 -3.37 7.74 9.25
C ARG A 184 -3.92 6.87 10.38
N ASN A 185 -3.11 5.91 10.83
CA ASN A 185 -3.46 4.97 11.90
C ASN A 185 -4.73 4.15 11.61
N GLY A 186 -5.05 3.89 10.35
CA GLY A 186 -6.16 3.04 9.96
C GLY A 186 -5.74 2.01 8.91
N TRP A 187 -6.73 1.29 8.41
CA TRP A 187 -6.53 0.26 7.41
C TRP A 187 -7.66 0.25 6.39
N ALA A 188 -7.35 -0.25 5.20
CA ALA A 188 -8.31 -0.54 4.14
C ALA A 188 -8.05 -1.95 3.60
N THR A 189 -9.10 -2.72 3.35
CA THR A 189 -8.98 -4.03 2.69
C THR A 189 -9.55 -3.93 1.28
N ILE A 190 -8.74 -4.35 0.31
CA ILE A 190 -9.12 -4.42 -1.10
C ILE A 190 -9.11 -5.86 -1.60
N ARG A 191 -10.02 -6.16 -2.54
CA ARG A 191 -10.09 -7.44 -3.24
C ARG A 191 -10.16 -7.24 -4.75
N PHE A 192 -9.44 -8.08 -5.48
CA PHE A 192 -9.54 -8.15 -6.94
C PHE A 192 -9.07 -9.53 -7.42
N LYS A 193 -9.32 -9.81 -8.69
CA LYS A 193 -8.84 -11.00 -9.37
C LYS A 193 -7.62 -10.63 -10.21
N VAL A 194 -6.57 -11.43 -10.17
CA VAL A 194 -5.36 -11.24 -10.97
C VAL A 194 -5.62 -11.80 -12.38
N ASP A 195 -6.29 -11.05 -13.23
CA ASP A 195 -6.68 -11.48 -14.59
C ASP A 195 -6.10 -10.61 -15.71
N ASN A 196 -5.13 -9.75 -15.38
CA ASN A 196 -4.44 -8.90 -16.33
C ASN A 196 -2.92 -9.19 -16.30
N PRO A 197 -2.39 -10.00 -17.24
CA PRO A 197 -0.97 -10.34 -17.29
C PRO A 197 -0.10 -9.12 -17.58
N GLY A 198 0.89 -8.84 -16.73
CA GLY A 198 1.77 -7.70 -16.91
C GLY A 198 2.58 -7.37 -15.66
N VAL A 199 3.20 -6.19 -15.66
CA VAL A 199 3.88 -5.63 -14.48
C VAL A 199 3.10 -4.38 -14.08
N TRP A 200 2.52 -4.43 -12.87
CA TRP A 200 1.60 -3.40 -12.39
C TRP A 200 2.14 -2.75 -11.13
N PHE A 201 2.08 -1.43 -11.10
CA PHE A 201 2.60 -0.64 -10.00
C PHE A 201 1.51 -0.41 -8.95
N ILE A 202 1.84 -0.62 -7.67
CA ILE A 202 1.00 -0.27 -6.53
C ILE A 202 1.74 0.76 -5.71
N HIS A 203 1.14 1.94 -5.58
CA HIS A 203 1.90 3.08 -5.12
C HIS A 203 1.06 4.14 -4.43
N CYS A 204 1.68 4.95 -3.58
CA CYS A 204 1.03 6.12 -3.03
C CYS A 204 0.95 7.21 -4.11
N HIS A 205 -0.23 7.73 -4.37
CA HIS A 205 -0.48 8.80 -5.32
C HIS A 205 -0.21 10.19 -4.73
N PHE A 206 0.39 10.26 -3.55
CA PHE A 206 0.86 11.51 -2.96
C PHE A 206 2.26 11.83 -3.51
N GLN A 207 2.32 12.64 -4.57
CA GLN A 207 3.59 13.11 -5.12
C GLN A 207 4.14 14.24 -4.25
N ARG A 208 4.94 13.93 -3.24
CA ARG A 208 5.76 14.96 -2.56
C ARG A 208 6.90 15.37 -3.49
N ARG A 209 6.81 16.57 -4.05
CA ARG A 209 8.00 17.32 -4.49
C ARG A 209 8.58 18.02 -3.27
N ILE A 210 9.40 17.33 -2.48
CA ILE A 210 10.23 17.99 -1.47
C ILE A 210 11.66 17.88 -1.95
N GLN A 211 12.13 18.92 -2.65
CA GLN A 211 13.52 19.33 -2.90
C GLN A 211 14.59 18.28 -3.24
N ASP A 212 14.22 17.06 -3.61
CA ASP A 212 15.17 16.05 -4.05
C ASP A 212 14.63 15.37 -5.32
N PRO A 213 15.31 15.48 -6.47
CA PRO A 213 14.93 14.77 -7.69
C PRO A 213 14.88 13.23 -7.52
N ASN A 214 15.44 12.71 -6.43
CA ASN A 214 15.41 11.30 -6.03
C ASN A 214 14.45 11.03 -4.85
N SER A 215 13.63 11.99 -4.40
CA SER A 215 12.53 11.73 -3.46
C SER A 215 11.41 11.01 -4.21
N LEU A 216 11.56 9.69 -4.31
CA LEU A 216 10.50 8.83 -4.79
C LEU A 216 9.42 8.84 -3.71
N GLY A 217 8.32 9.54 -3.97
CA GLY A 217 7.03 9.16 -3.40
C GLY A 217 6.86 7.66 -3.62
N ALA A 218 6.25 6.94 -2.69
CA ALA A 218 6.09 5.49 -2.74
C ALA A 218 5.50 5.19 -4.11
N LYS A 219 6.37 4.65 -4.95
CA LYS A 219 6.20 4.32 -6.35
C LYS A 219 6.37 2.81 -6.36
#